data_AF-A0A5K1FUM5-F1
#
_entry.id   AF-A0A5K1FUM5-F1
#
_cell.length_a   1.000
_cell.length_b   1.000
_cell.length_c   1.000
_cell.angle_alpha   90.00
_cell.angle_beta   90.00
_cell.angle_gamma   90.00
#
_symmetry.space_group_name_H-M   'P 1'
#
loop_
_entity.id
_entity.type
_entity.pdbx_description
1 polymer ?
#
loop_
_entity_poly.entity_id
_entity_poly.type
_entity_poly.pdbx_seq_one_letter_code
_entity_poly.pdbx_strand_id
1 'polypeptide(L)'
;LINLRLTCLAAVQAYDNASESVEALDAAELKFKEILNSPSLGEACKKIDALAEKNQLDSALVLMLTKAWSTAKESTMMKDE
;
A
#
# COMPACT_ATOMS: atom_id res chain seq x y z
N LEU A 1 -2.75 -41.01 3.58
CA LEU A 1 -3.06 -40.31 2.30
C LEU A 1 -3.88 -39.02 2.49
N ILE A 2 -4.89 -39.00 3.36
CA ILE A 2 -5.72 -37.80 3.62
C ILE A 2 -4.90 -36.63 4.21
N ASN A 3 -4.01 -36.90 5.16
CA ASN A 3 -3.18 -35.86 5.78
C ASN A 3 -2.22 -35.18 4.79
N LEU A 4 -1.58 -35.93 3.89
CA LEU A 4 -0.67 -35.34 2.89
C LEU A 4 -1.41 -34.40 1.93
N ARG A 5 -2.62 -34.79 1.49
CA ARG A 5 -3.45 -33.94 0.62
C ARG A 5 -3.88 -32.65 1.31
N LEU A 6 -4.28 -32.73 2.58
CA LEU A 6 -4.63 -31.54 3.38
C LEU A 6 -3.43 -30.62 3.59
N THR A 7 -2.25 -31.18 3.87
CA THR A 7 -1.01 -30.39 4.02
C THR A 7 -0.61 -29.72 2.70
N CYS A 8 -0.68 -30.42 1.57
CA CYS A 8 -0.40 -29.83 0.26
C CYS A 8 -1.39 -28.71 -0.08
N LEU A 9 -2.69 -28.90 0.19
CA LEU A 9 -3.71 -27.86 -0.04
C LEU A 9 -3.48 -26.62 0.83
N ALA A 10 -3.17 -26.81 2.11
CA ALA A 10 -2.87 -25.70 3.01
C ALA A 10 -1.59 -24.94 2.59
N ALA A 11 -0.56 -25.66 2.13
CA ALA A 11 0.66 -25.04 1.64
C ALA A 11 0.43 -24.23 0.36
N VAL A 12 -0.36 -24.74 -0.59
CA VAL A 12 -0.73 -24.01 -1.82
C VAL A 12 -1.57 -22.78 -1.48
N GLN A 13 -2.60 -22.90 -0.64
CA GLN A 13 -3.42 -21.76 -0.24
C GLN A 13 -2.61 -20.69 0.49
N ALA A 14 -1.67 -21.09 1.36
CA ALA A 14 -0.79 -20.16 2.04
C ALA A 14 0.15 -19.44 1.06
N TYR A 15 0.65 -20.15 0.05
CA TYR A 15 1.48 -19.57 -1.01
C TYR A 15 0.69 -18.61 -1.90
N ASP A 16 -0.53 -18.98 -2.30
CA ASP A 16 -1.41 -18.14 -3.11
C ASP A 16 -1.75 -16.84 -2.37
N ASN A 17 -2.15 -16.94 -1.09
CA ASN A 17 -2.44 -15.77 -0.26
C ASN A 17 -1.20 -14.88 -0.06
N ALA A 18 -0.01 -15.49 0.10
CA ALA A 18 1.23 -14.73 0.24
C ALA A 18 1.60 -14.02 -1.07
N SER A 19 1.41 -14.68 -2.21
CA SER A 19 1.66 -14.12 -3.54
C SER A 19 0.71 -12.95 -3.84
N GLU A 20 -0.59 -13.10 -3.56
CA GLU A 20 -1.57 -12.01 -3.69
C GLU A 20 -1.22 -10.81 -2.80
N SER A 21 -0.70 -11.06 -1.60
CA SER A 21 -0.22 -10.01 -0.70
C SER A 21 1.00 -9.26 -1.24
N VAL A 22 1.94 -9.97 -1.89
CA VAL A 22 3.11 -9.37 -2.54
C VAL A 22 2.68 -8.50 -3.73
N GLU A 23 1.80 -8.99 -4.60
CA GLU A 23 1.29 -8.22 -5.73
C GLU A 23 0.54 -6.96 -5.29
N ALA A 24 -0.24 -7.07 -4.20
CA ALA A 24 -0.91 -5.92 -3.60
C ALA A 24 0.09 -4.88 -3.06
N LEU A 25 1.18 -5.32 -2.44
CA LEU A 25 2.25 -4.44 -1.95
C LEU A 25 2.99 -3.74 -3.09
N ASP A 26 3.34 -4.46 -4.15
CA ASP A 26 4.01 -3.90 -5.33
C ASP A 26 3.12 -2.85 -6.03
N ALA A 27 1.83 -3.16 -6.17
CA ALA A 27 0.85 -2.24 -6.71
C ALA A 27 0.60 -1.02 -5.81
N ALA A 28 0.68 -1.17 -4.49
CA ALA A 28 0.60 -0.06 -3.55
C ALA A 28 1.85 0.82 -3.62
N GLU A 29 3.05 0.22 -3.72
CA GLU A 29 4.31 0.95 -3.84
C GLU A 29 4.36 1.82 -5.09
N LEU A 30 3.91 1.30 -6.24
CA LEU A 30 3.87 2.07 -7.49
C LEU A 30 2.96 3.31 -7.35
N LYS A 31 1.74 3.13 -6.81
CA LYS A 31 0.81 4.25 -6.56
C LYS A 31 1.39 5.26 -5.57
N PHE A 32 2.05 4.77 -4.52
CA PHE A 32 2.68 5.64 -3.52
C PHE A 32 3.80 6.48 -4.13
N LYS A 33 4.65 5.89 -4.99
CA LYS A 33 5.67 6.64 -5.75
C LYS A 33 5.04 7.68 -6.68
N GLU A 34 3.95 7.35 -7.36
CA GLU A 34 3.23 8.32 -8.21
C GLU A 34 2.67 9.50 -7.41
N ILE A 35 2.23 9.27 -6.17
CA ILE A 35 1.78 10.33 -5.25
C ILE A 35 2.99 11.19 -4.84
N LEU A 36 4.09 10.57 -4.39
CA LEU A 36 5.30 11.27 -3.94
C LEU A 36 5.98 12.09 -5.04
N ASN A 37 5.99 11.58 -6.27
CA ASN A 37 6.58 12.26 -7.43
C ASN A 37 5.67 13.39 -7.98
N SER A 38 4.57 13.72 -7.30
CA SER A 38 3.72 14.83 -7.71
C SER A 38 4.45 16.16 -7.51
N PRO A 39 4.41 17.07 -8.49
CA PRO A 39 5.12 18.35 -8.44
C PRO A 39 4.55 19.34 -7.40
N SER A 40 3.37 19.07 -6.86
CA SER A 40 2.76 19.86 -5.79
C SER A 40 1.91 19.01 -4.86
N LEU A 41 1.69 19.51 -3.64
CA LEU A 41 0.77 18.91 -2.67
C LEU A 41 -0.66 18.84 -3.23
N GLY A 42 -1.11 19.87 -3.94
CA GLY A 42 -2.45 19.89 -4.54
C GLY A 42 -2.67 18.79 -5.57
N GLU A 43 -1.64 18.46 -6.37
CA GLU A 43 -1.72 17.32 -7.30
C GLU A 43 -1.63 15.97 -6.59
N ALA A 44 -0.84 15.87 -5.53
CA ALA A 44 -0.79 14.66 -4.69
C ALA A 44 -2.17 14.38 -4.05
N CYS A 45 -2.83 15.40 -3.49
CA CYS A 45 -4.18 15.29 -2.92
C CYS A 45 -5.20 14.81 -3.96
N LYS A 46 -5.20 15.41 -5.16
CA LYS A 46 -6.10 14.98 -6.25
C LYS A 46 -5.90 13.52 -6.66
N LYS A 47 -4.66 13.03 -6.65
CA LYS A 47 -4.37 11.61 -6.93
C LYS A 47 -4.91 10.71 -5.81
N ILE A 48 -4.77 11.11 -4.56
CA ILE A 48 -5.33 10.38 -3.41
C ILE A 48 -6.86 10.33 -3.52
N ASP A 49 -7.51 11.45 -3.84
CA ASP A 49 -8.96 11.52 -4.02
C ASP A 49 -9.42 10.60 -5.17
N ALA A 50 -8.73 10.65 -6.32
CA ALA A 50 -9.03 9.79 -7.46
C ALA A 50 -8.85 8.29 -7.17
N LEU A 51 -7.92 7.93 -6.27
CA LEU A 51 -7.75 6.55 -5.81
C LEU A 51 -8.86 6.14 -4.84
N ALA A 52 -9.30 7.04 -3.96
CA ALA A 52 -10.42 6.80 -3.06
C ALA A 52 -11.74 6.61 -3.82
N GLU A 53 -12.02 7.47 -4.81
CA GLU A 53 -13.21 7.37 -5.68
C GLU A 53 -13.30 6.03 -6.42
N LYS A 54 -12.14 5.46 -6.78
CA LYS A 54 -12.05 4.16 -7.49
C LYS A 54 -11.98 2.96 -6.55
N ASN A 55 -12.07 3.15 -5.24
CA ASN A 55 -11.82 2.11 -4.23
C ASN A 55 -10.44 1.43 -4.40
N GLN A 56 -9.44 2.17 -4.89
CA GLN A 56 -8.07 1.72 -5.10
C GLN A 56 -7.11 2.16 -3.97
N LEU A 57 -7.68 2.69 -2.89
CA LEU A 57 -6.97 3.05 -1.68
C LEU A 57 -6.92 1.83 -0.75
N ASP A 58 -6.13 0.82 -1.14
CA ASP A 58 -6.00 -0.42 -0.40
C ASP A 58 -5.28 -0.23 0.95
N SER A 59 -5.48 -1.17 1.88
CA SER A 59 -4.93 -1.09 3.24
C SER A 59 -3.40 -0.96 3.27
N ALA A 60 -2.69 -1.50 2.28
CA ALA A 60 -1.24 -1.39 2.18
C ALA A 60 -0.83 0.04 1.78
N LEU A 61 -1.51 0.64 0.80
CA LEU A 61 -1.29 2.03 0.40
C LEU A 61 -1.58 3.01 1.54
N VAL A 62 -2.69 2.81 2.27
CA VAL A 62 -3.04 3.64 3.45
C VAL A 62 -1.96 3.54 4.53
N LEU A 63 -1.44 2.33 4.79
CA LEU A 63 -0.35 2.12 5.74
C LEU A 63 0.95 2.83 5.30
N MET A 64 1.30 2.80 4.01
CA MET A 64 2.48 3.51 3.48
C MET A 64 2.33 5.04 3.62
N LEU A 65 1.17 5.59 3.27
CA LEU A 65 0.86 7.02 3.42
C LEU A 65 0.94 7.46 4.89
N THR A 66 0.37 6.66 5.80
CA THR A 66 0.38 6.96 7.25
C THR A 66 1.79 6.95 7.80
N LYS A 67 2.61 5.96 7.43
CA LYS A 67 4.02 5.90 7.82
C LYS A 67 4.79 7.12 7.33
N ALA A 68 4.61 7.50 6.06
CA ALA A 68 5.27 8.67 5.49
C ALA A 68 4.87 9.96 6.20
N TRP A 69 3.59 10.12 6.56
CA TRP A 69 3.12 11.27 7.34
C TRP A 69 3.69 11.28 8.77
N SER A 70 3.71 10.14 9.47
CA SER A 70 4.32 10.04 10.80
C SER A 70 5.81 10.38 10.75
N THR A 71 6.55 9.84 9.77
CA THR A 71 7.98 10.16 9.58
C THR A 71 8.19 11.63 9.23
N ALA A 72 7.34 12.23 8.39
CA ALA A 72 7.40 13.66 8.07
C ALA A 72 7.05 14.56 9.26
N LYS A 73 6.19 14.09 10.17
CA LYS A 73 5.84 14.80 11.41
C LYS A 73 6.96 14.72 12.46
N GLU A 74 7.61 13.57 12.56
CA GLU A 74 8.74 13.33 13.47
C GLU A 74 10.05 13.97 12.97
N SER A 75 10.22 14.10 11.66
CA SER A 75 11.33 14.80 11.02
C SER A 75 10.96 16.28 10.88
N THR A 76 11.48 17.15 11.72
CA THR A 76 11.29 18.61 11.77
C THR A 76 11.26 19.32 10.40
N MET A 77 10.13 19.24 9.69
CA MET A 77 9.82 19.92 8.42
C MET A 77 8.48 20.66 8.47
N MET A 78 7.90 20.84 9.67
CA MET A 78 6.93 21.90 9.89
C MET A 78 7.69 23.20 10.16
N LYS A 79 8.02 23.93 9.09
CA LYS A 79 8.06 25.38 9.22
C LYS A 79 6.60 25.81 9.23
N ASP A 80 6.15 26.29 10.39
CA ASP A 80 4.93 27.08 10.48
C ASP A 80 5.00 28.16 9.40
N GLU A 81 4.06 28.12 8.45
CA GLU A 81 3.72 29.28 7.61
C GLU A 81 2.73 30.17 8.36
#